data_AF-A0A0G4E6A7-F1
#
_entry.id   AF-A0A0G4E6A7-F1
#
_cell.length_a   1.000
_cell.length_b   1.000
_cell.length_c   1.000
_cell.angle_alpha   90.00
_cell.angle_beta   90.00
_cell.angle_gamma   90.00
#
_symmetry.space_group_name_H-M   'P 1'
#
loop_
_entity.id
_entity.type
_entity.pdbx_description
1 polymer ?
#
loop_
_entity_poly.entity_id
_entity_poly.type
_entity_poly.pdbx_seq_one_letter_code
_entity_poly.pdbx_strand_id
1 'polypeptide(L)'
;MSVFASLLPFTLGAAELTSEEVAGWAKSIAAEQGDYTGNPLDSFPDQVKADSAKKLTANPDRKIYKGRRTLIFVSRSMSDTELKSILLENADDSSVQLVVRGFPDGVNTAEAIAHLQNLVMESHSKAGVIIDPPAFKRHNITEVPVTILEESEVALLTAKGNSSAQYVTDAYAQGQRGDLGVTGPMVNIAERDLVEVMQERAHKLDFEKLKKAAKDRFWANQKYFELDHVLESRKREIDPTVIVGQDILDTKGNVITAKGTRINPLDVRPFTQRLVIFDGRDKAQIQLAKQEFNKYSKTTRVTLILSDLDTIDGWESFQRLQKNIGAPLYLLTQEVLTTFEIEKVPSTVYSSHNKFIVQESKVERPTE
;
A
#
# COMPACT_ATOMS: atom_id res chain seq x y z
N MET A 1 22.81 -17.83 -6.84
CA MET A 1 21.88 -18.45 -7.80
C MET A 1 20.50 -18.51 -7.17
N SER A 2 19.50 -17.97 -7.89
CA SER A 2 18.06 -18.20 -7.78
C SER A 2 17.38 -18.11 -6.42
N VAL A 3 16.74 -16.95 -6.13
CA VAL A 3 15.33 -16.86 -5.70
C VAL A 3 14.80 -15.48 -6.10
N PHE A 4 14.29 -15.33 -7.32
CA PHE A 4 13.31 -14.29 -7.66
C PHE A 4 12.48 -14.84 -8.82
N ALA A 5 11.44 -15.59 -8.46
CA ALA A 5 10.42 -16.04 -9.38
C ALA A 5 9.06 -15.77 -8.74
N SER A 6 8.12 -15.38 -9.60
CA SER A 6 6.68 -15.27 -9.35
C SER A 6 6.22 -14.01 -8.63
N LEU A 7 5.69 -13.05 -9.41
CA LEU A 7 4.35 -12.50 -9.18
C LEU A 7 3.79 -11.83 -10.45
N LEU A 8 2.75 -12.49 -10.96
CA LEU A 8 1.55 -12.02 -11.66
C LEU A 8 1.42 -12.08 -13.21
N PRO A 9 0.28 -12.65 -13.69
CA PRO A 9 -0.23 -12.55 -15.06
C PRO A 9 -1.21 -11.37 -15.19
N PHE A 10 -1.32 -10.74 -16.38
CA PHE A 10 -2.56 -10.44 -17.10
C PHE A 10 -2.31 -9.52 -18.32
N THR A 11 -2.98 -9.87 -19.41
CA THR A 11 -3.13 -9.21 -20.72
C THR A 11 -4.06 -7.98 -20.60
N LEU A 12 -4.01 -6.91 -21.41
CA LEU A 12 -4.32 -6.81 -22.85
C LEU A 12 -4.10 -5.35 -23.33
N GLY A 13 -3.79 -5.12 -24.61
CA GLY A 13 -4.11 -3.86 -25.32
C GLY A 13 -2.97 -3.25 -26.16
N ALA A 14 -3.17 -3.14 -27.47
CA ALA A 14 -2.15 -2.72 -28.43
C ALA A 14 -1.84 -1.21 -28.40
N ALA A 15 -0.66 -0.85 -27.90
CA ALA A 15 0.11 0.31 -28.37
C ALA A 15 1.56 -0.13 -28.64
N GLU A 16 2.16 0.34 -29.73
CA GLU A 16 3.59 0.19 -29.98
C GLU A 16 4.36 0.88 -28.87
N LEU A 17 5.21 0.14 -28.15
CA LEU A 17 5.89 0.69 -27.00
C LEU A 17 6.97 1.67 -27.47
N THR A 18 6.85 2.93 -27.07
CA THR A 18 7.77 4.02 -27.43
C THR A 18 9.04 3.98 -26.57
N SER A 19 10.07 4.75 -26.91
CA SER A 19 11.28 4.92 -26.08
C SER A 19 10.99 5.33 -24.63
N GLU A 20 9.81 5.91 -24.35
CA GLU A 20 9.36 6.24 -22.99
C GLU A 20 8.98 5.01 -22.15
N GLU A 21 8.51 3.91 -22.75
CA GLU A 21 8.10 2.70 -22.01
C GLU A 21 9.29 1.80 -21.67
N VAL A 22 10.31 1.78 -22.53
CA VAL A 22 11.64 1.20 -22.21
C VAL A 22 12.31 2.00 -21.09
N ALA A 23 12.19 3.34 -21.13
CA ALA A 23 12.63 4.20 -20.03
C ALA A 23 11.77 4.00 -18.76
N GLY A 24 10.48 3.66 -18.89
CA GLY A 24 9.56 3.33 -17.80
C GLY A 24 9.91 2.03 -17.08
N TRP A 25 10.26 0.98 -17.83
CA TRP A 25 10.75 -0.29 -17.30
C TRP A 25 12.13 -0.14 -16.65
N ALA A 26 13.05 0.59 -17.28
CA ALA A 26 14.34 0.83 -16.66
C ALA A 26 14.24 1.82 -15.45
N LYS A 27 13.23 2.71 -15.43
CA LYS A 27 12.81 3.45 -14.24
C LYS A 27 12.22 2.54 -13.16
N SER A 28 11.52 1.45 -13.49
CA SER A 28 10.99 0.50 -12.51
C SER A 28 12.10 -0.36 -11.90
N ILE A 29 13.10 -0.78 -12.68
CA ILE A 29 14.34 -1.40 -12.14
C ILE A 29 15.10 -0.41 -11.26
N ALA A 30 15.22 0.86 -11.68
CA ALA A 30 15.82 1.92 -10.86
C ALA A 30 14.95 2.34 -9.65
N ALA A 31 13.65 1.99 -9.63
CA ALA A 31 12.75 2.18 -8.49
C ALA A 31 12.78 0.98 -7.52
N GLU A 32 13.01 -0.23 -8.03
CA GLU A 32 13.33 -1.43 -7.24
C GLU A 32 14.72 -1.33 -6.59
N GLN A 33 15.68 -0.64 -7.22
CA GLN A 33 16.92 -0.15 -6.59
C GLN A 33 16.68 1.07 -5.67
N GLY A 34 15.48 1.20 -5.11
CA GLY A 34 15.20 1.94 -3.88
C GLY A 34 15.18 3.46 -3.96
N ASP A 35 14.02 4.04 -3.69
CA ASP A 35 14.00 5.15 -2.74
C ASP A 35 14.43 4.59 -1.37
N TYR A 36 15.74 4.50 -1.12
CA TYR A 36 16.34 4.03 0.14
C TYR A 36 16.05 4.98 1.33
N THR A 37 15.06 5.86 1.18
CA THR A 37 14.68 6.91 2.12
C THR A 37 13.29 6.71 2.72
N GLY A 38 12.73 5.50 2.59
CA GLY A 38 11.63 5.09 3.45
C GLY A 38 12.14 5.04 4.88
N ASN A 39 11.93 6.10 5.66
CA ASN A 39 12.17 6.06 7.09
C ASN A 39 11.18 5.03 7.64
N PRO A 40 11.62 3.91 8.24
CA PRO A 40 10.70 2.95 8.85
C PRO A 40 9.78 3.63 9.85
N LEU A 41 10.21 4.79 10.39
CA LEU A 41 9.45 5.58 11.34
C LEU A 41 8.36 6.45 10.72
N ASP A 42 8.44 6.79 9.44
CA ASP A 42 7.36 7.52 8.74
C ASP A 42 6.13 6.62 8.51
N SER A 43 6.31 5.29 8.66
CA SER A 43 5.20 4.33 8.73
C SER A 43 4.50 4.32 10.10
N PHE A 44 5.12 4.90 11.14
CA PHE A 44 4.43 5.19 12.39
C PHE A 44 3.72 6.54 12.24
N PRO A 45 2.38 6.60 12.29
CA PRO A 45 1.66 7.86 12.16
C PRO A 45 2.03 8.80 13.32
N ASP A 46 2.93 9.76 13.05
CA ASP A 46 3.44 10.68 14.08
C ASP A 46 2.58 11.92 14.28
N GLN A 47 1.50 12.09 13.52
CA GLN A 47 0.46 13.07 13.79
C GLN A 47 -0.94 12.53 13.48
N VAL A 48 -1.59 11.96 14.49
CA VAL A 48 -3.04 12.13 14.61
C VAL A 48 -3.20 13.34 15.52
N LYS A 49 -3.18 14.56 14.95
CA LYS A 49 -3.92 15.63 15.60
C LYS A 49 -5.34 15.10 15.74
N ALA A 50 -5.89 15.16 16.95
CA ALA A 50 -7.31 14.96 17.15
C ALA A 50 -8.04 15.98 16.27
N ASP A 51 -8.40 15.58 15.06
CA ASP A 51 -9.25 16.33 14.16
C ASP A 51 -10.67 16.13 14.71
N SER A 52 -10.93 16.76 15.85
CA SER A 52 -12.22 16.86 16.51
C SER A 52 -13.15 17.75 15.67
N ALA A 53 -13.41 17.33 14.42
CA ALA A 53 -14.44 17.84 13.52
C ALA A 53 -14.59 17.07 12.20
N LYS A 54 -13.86 15.97 11.93
CA LYS A 54 -14.17 15.12 10.77
C LYS A 54 -15.32 14.18 11.12
N LYS A 55 -16.53 14.58 10.73
CA LYS A 55 -17.69 13.68 10.63
C LYS A 55 -17.20 12.36 10.02
N LEU A 56 -17.40 11.28 10.76
CA LEU A 56 -17.00 9.94 10.38
C LEU A 56 -17.87 9.49 9.19
N THR A 57 -17.48 9.89 7.98
CA THR A 57 -18.03 9.35 6.74
C THR A 57 -17.15 8.19 6.31
N ALA A 58 -17.77 7.04 6.10
CA ALA A 58 -17.12 5.81 5.63
C ALA A 58 -16.20 6.06 4.43
N ASN A 59 -15.01 5.44 4.48
CA ASN A 59 -13.99 5.28 3.43
C ASN A 59 -13.63 6.52 2.57
N PRO A 60 -12.46 7.18 2.80
CA PRO A 60 -12.01 8.32 2.00
C PRO A 60 -11.64 7.98 0.54
N ASP A 61 -11.55 6.69 0.19
CA ASP A 61 -11.32 6.21 -1.18
C ASP A 61 -12.55 5.48 -1.77
N ARG A 62 -13.77 5.94 -1.46
CA ARG A 62 -14.95 5.45 -2.19
C ARG A 62 -14.85 5.93 -3.64
N LYS A 63 -14.31 5.09 -4.53
CA LYS A 63 -14.47 5.25 -5.98
C LYS A 63 -15.98 5.31 -6.26
N ILE A 64 -16.51 6.51 -6.46
CA ILE A 64 -17.90 6.72 -6.86
C ILE A 64 -18.09 5.92 -8.15
N TYR A 65 -19.00 4.95 -8.12
CA TYR A 65 -19.29 4.16 -9.30
C TYR A 65 -19.87 5.09 -10.36
N LYS A 66 -19.12 5.30 -11.44
CA LYS A 66 -19.56 6.11 -12.59
C LYS A 66 -20.19 5.16 -13.60
N GLY A 67 -21.51 5.09 -13.60
CA GLY A 67 -22.28 4.22 -14.49
C GLY A 67 -23.58 3.74 -13.87
N ARG A 68 -24.31 2.92 -14.63
CA ARG A 68 -25.54 2.27 -14.19
C ARG A 68 -25.25 0.89 -13.61
N ARG A 69 -25.88 0.56 -12.50
CA ARG A 69 -25.78 -0.75 -11.85
C ARG A 69 -27.06 -1.09 -11.11
N THR A 70 -27.23 -2.37 -10.79
CA THR A 70 -28.36 -2.84 -9.99
C THR A 70 -27.86 -3.29 -8.63
N LEU A 71 -28.42 -2.71 -7.58
CA LEU A 71 -28.16 -3.07 -6.19
C LEU A 71 -29.31 -3.91 -5.65
N ILE A 72 -29.02 -5.08 -5.13
CA ILE A 72 -30.00 -5.95 -4.46
C ILE A 72 -29.64 -5.94 -2.97
N PHE A 73 -30.39 -5.17 -2.19
CA PHE A 73 -30.22 -5.09 -0.74
C PHE A 73 -30.77 -6.36 -0.10
N VAL A 74 -29.91 -7.05 0.64
CA VAL A 74 -30.20 -8.34 1.27
C VAL A 74 -29.69 -8.36 2.71
N SER A 75 -30.10 -9.39 3.46
CA SER A 75 -29.74 -9.60 4.87
C SER A 75 -29.61 -11.10 5.13
N ARG A 76 -28.81 -11.48 6.13
CA ARG A 76 -28.73 -12.85 6.66
C ARG A 76 -29.98 -13.31 7.40
N SER A 77 -30.97 -12.44 7.60
CA SER A 77 -32.32 -12.86 7.96
C SER A 77 -33.03 -13.59 6.81
N MET A 78 -32.57 -13.41 5.58
CA MET A 78 -32.95 -14.22 4.42
C MET A 78 -32.19 -15.56 4.45
N SER A 79 -32.75 -16.58 3.82
CA SER A 79 -32.12 -17.91 3.80
C SER A 79 -30.91 -17.97 2.87
N ASP A 80 -29.88 -18.75 3.21
CA ASP A 80 -28.73 -18.99 2.32
C ASP A 80 -29.16 -19.50 0.94
N THR A 81 -30.23 -20.28 0.87
CA THR A 81 -30.83 -20.76 -0.38
C THR A 81 -31.32 -19.61 -1.27
N GLU A 82 -31.93 -18.59 -0.67
CA GLU A 82 -32.44 -17.41 -1.38
C GLU A 82 -31.29 -16.49 -1.81
N LEU A 83 -30.29 -16.29 -0.96
CA LEU A 83 -29.08 -15.53 -1.34
C LEU A 83 -28.34 -16.21 -2.50
N LYS A 84 -28.23 -17.54 -2.49
CA LYS A 84 -27.63 -18.31 -3.58
C LYS A 84 -28.47 -18.23 -4.86
N SER A 85 -29.80 -18.30 -4.78
CA SER A 85 -30.64 -18.19 -5.97
C SER A 85 -30.47 -16.83 -6.65
N ILE A 86 -30.43 -15.74 -5.89
CA ILE A 86 -30.18 -14.39 -6.42
C ILE A 86 -28.82 -14.33 -7.13
N LEU A 87 -27.76 -14.89 -6.53
CA LEU A 87 -26.43 -14.92 -7.16
C LEU A 87 -26.42 -15.76 -8.44
N LEU A 88 -27.11 -16.89 -8.47
CA LEU A 88 -27.22 -17.77 -9.63
C LEU A 88 -28.02 -17.14 -10.77
N GLU A 89 -29.13 -16.46 -10.46
CA GLU A 89 -29.94 -15.72 -11.43
C GLU A 89 -29.15 -14.60 -12.12
N ASN A 90 -28.14 -14.05 -11.44
CA ASN A 90 -27.30 -12.97 -11.93
C ASN A 90 -25.86 -13.42 -12.20
N ALA A 91 -25.63 -14.73 -12.41
CA ALA A 91 -24.29 -15.32 -12.50
C ALA A 91 -23.40 -14.71 -13.58
N ASP A 92 -23.99 -14.20 -14.66
CA ASP A 92 -23.26 -13.60 -15.77
C ASP A 92 -23.26 -12.08 -15.80
N ASP A 93 -23.95 -11.42 -14.85
CA ASP A 93 -24.11 -9.97 -14.83
C ASP A 93 -23.24 -9.28 -13.77
N SER A 94 -22.09 -8.77 -14.22
CA SER A 94 -21.17 -7.98 -13.36
C SER A 94 -21.71 -6.60 -12.93
N SER A 95 -22.83 -6.14 -13.49
CA SER A 95 -23.49 -4.89 -13.10
C SER A 95 -24.41 -5.06 -11.89
N VAL A 96 -24.69 -6.29 -11.48
CA VAL A 96 -25.51 -6.62 -10.31
C VAL A 96 -24.62 -6.82 -9.10
N GLN A 97 -25.01 -6.20 -7.98
CA GLN A 97 -24.32 -6.33 -6.70
C GLN A 97 -25.31 -6.58 -5.57
N LEU A 98 -25.06 -7.63 -4.79
CA LEU A 98 -25.77 -7.88 -3.54
C LEU A 98 -25.15 -7.00 -2.46
N VAL A 99 -25.98 -6.24 -1.75
CA VAL A 99 -25.54 -5.28 -0.75
C VAL A 99 -25.99 -5.75 0.62
N VAL A 100 -25.03 -5.98 1.52
CA VAL A 100 -25.29 -6.27 2.94
C VAL A 100 -24.87 -5.09 3.82
N ARG A 101 -25.57 -4.89 4.93
CA ARG A 101 -25.33 -3.74 5.82
C ARG A 101 -24.07 -3.90 6.67
N GLY A 102 -23.69 -5.13 6.98
CA GLY A 102 -22.58 -5.41 7.87
C GLY A 102 -22.47 -6.90 8.20
N PHE A 103 -22.25 -7.20 9.47
CA PHE A 103 -22.18 -8.56 9.98
C PHE A 103 -23.19 -8.74 11.12
N PRO A 104 -23.76 -9.95 11.30
CA PRO A 104 -24.66 -10.21 12.44
C PRO A 104 -23.96 -10.10 13.78
N ASP A 105 -24.75 -9.83 14.81
CA ASP A 105 -24.28 -9.83 16.19
C ASP A 105 -23.75 -11.20 16.63
N GLY A 106 -22.67 -11.18 17.42
CA GLY A 106 -22.05 -12.39 17.99
C GLY A 106 -21.20 -13.22 17.01
N VAL A 107 -21.17 -12.87 15.73
CA VAL A 107 -20.36 -13.58 14.71
C VAL A 107 -18.99 -12.93 14.56
N ASN A 108 -17.94 -13.74 14.44
CA ASN A 108 -16.59 -13.24 14.16
C ASN A 108 -16.53 -12.58 12.77
N THR A 109 -15.88 -11.42 12.65
CA THR A 109 -15.76 -10.68 11.38
C THR A 109 -15.11 -11.52 10.28
N ALA A 110 -14.06 -12.28 10.58
CA ALA A 110 -13.37 -13.12 9.59
C ALA A 110 -14.26 -14.29 9.13
N GLU A 111 -15.00 -14.90 10.06
CA GLU A 111 -15.96 -15.96 9.77
C GLU A 111 -17.10 -15.47 8.87
N ALA A 112 -17.63 -14.28 9.15
CA ALA A 112 -18.69 -13.69 8.34
C ALA A 112 -18.22 -13.34 6.92
N ILE A 113 -16.98 -12.84 6.76
CA ILE A 113 -16.38 -12.62 5.44
C ILE A 113 -16.20 -13.94 4.68
N ALA A 114 -15.66 -14.97 5.35
CA ALA A 114 -15.46 -16.28 4.75
C ALA A 114 -16.78 -16.90 4.28
N HIS A 115 -17.85 -16.73 5.05
CA HIS A 115 -19.18 -17.17 4.67
C HIS A 115 -19.69 -16.47 3.40
N LEU A 116 -19.59 -15.14 3.30
CA LEU A 116 -19.98 -14.41 2.09
C LEU A 116 -19.15 -14.83 0.87
N GLN A 117 -17.83 -15.04 1.06
CA GLN A 117 -16.95 -15.53 0.01
C GLN A 117 -17.37 -16.92 -0.48
N ASN A 118 -17.74 -17.83 0.42
CA ASN A 118 -18.23 -19.15 0.05
C ASN A 118 -19.53 -19.08 -0.77
N LEU A 119 -20.47 -18.20 -0.42
CA LEU A 119 -21.70 -18.00 -1.21
C LEU A 119 -21.42 -17.58 -2.66
N VAL A 120 -20.46 -16.67 -2.86
CA VAL A 120 -20.05 -16.22 -4.21
C VAL A 120 -19.29 -17.31 -4.96
N MET A 121 -18.37 -18.02 -4.28
CA MET A 121 -17.59 -19.10 -4.90
C MET A 121 -18.48 -20.28 -5.33
N GLU A 122 -19.41 -20.71 -4.49
CA GLU A 122 -20.31 -21.83 -4.79
C GLU A 122 -21.31 -21.52 -5.91
N SER A 123 -21.70 -20.25 -6.05
CA SER A 123 -22.60 -19.82 -7.14
C SER A 123 -21.87 -19.57 -8.46
N HIS A 124 -20.52 -19.53 -8.46
CA HIS A 124 -19.70 -19.14 -9.62
C HIS A 124 -20.14 -17.82 -10.27
N SER A 125 -20.77 -16.93 -9.48
CA SER A 125 -21.42 -15.73 -9.97
C SER A 125 -20.42 -14.60 -10.20
N LYS A 126 -20.59 -13.87 -11.31
CA LYS A 126 -19.94 -12.58 -11.56
C LYS A 126 -20.60 -11.45 -10.78
N ALA A 127 -21.83 -11.64 -10.29
CA ALA A 127 -22.45 -10.69 -9.38
C ALA A 127 -21.70 -10.70 -8.05
N GLY A 128 -21.23 -9.52 -7.64
CA GLY A 128 -20.45 -9.36 -6.42
C GLY A 128 -21.33 -9.21 -5.18
N VAL A 129 -20.81 -9.61 -4.03
CA VAL A 129 -21.36 -9.20 -2.73
C VAL A 129 -20.52 -8.05 -2.18
N ILE A 130 -21.16 -6.96 -1.76
CA ILE A 130 -20.50 -5.79 -1.17
C ILE A 130 -21.09 -5.47 0.21
N ILE A 131 -20.26 -4.90 1.08
CA ILE A 131 -20.67 -4.39 2.38
C ILE A 131 -20.70 -2.85 2.30
N ASP A 132 -21.90 -2.26 2.23
CA ASP A 132 -22.07 -0.80 2.08
C ASP A 132 -23.18 -0.26 3.00
N PRO A 133 -22.96 -0.19 4.33
CA PRO A 133 -23.90 0.43 5.26
C PRO A 133 -24.34 1.86 4.86
N PRO A 134 -23.45 2.72 4.32
CA PRO A 134 -23.88 4.02 3.77
C PRO A 134 -24.96 3.92 2.69
N ALA A 135 -24.97 2.88 1.85
CA ALA A 135 -26.03 2.69 0.85
C ALA A 135 -27.40 2.42 1.46
N PHE A 136 -27.45 1.66 2.56
CA PHE A 136 -28.71 1.46 3.31
C PHE A 136 -29.26 2.78 3.85
N LYS A 137 -28.38 3.66 4.35
CA LYS A 137 -28.77 5.00 4.82
C LYS A 137 -29.17 5.91 3.65
N ARG A 138 -28.41 5.90 2.55
CA ARG A 138 -28.68 6.70 1.34
C ARG A 138 -30.06 6.42 0.75
N HIS A 139 -30.40 5.13 0.64
CA HIS A 139 -31.66 4.68 0.04
C HIS A 139 -32.78 4.44 1.08
N ASN A 140 -32.53 4.79 2.35
CA ASN A 140 -33.47 4.63 3.48
C ASN A 140 -34.05 3.20 3.60
N ILE A 141 -33.18 2.20 3.53
CA ILE A 141 -33.55 0.78 3.56
C ILE A 141 -33.57 0.28 5.00
N THR A 142 -34.75 -0.09 5.48
CA THR A 142 -34.98 -0.65 6.84
C THR A 142 -35.39 -2.13 6.82
N GLU A 143 -35.90 -2.61 5.68
CA GLU A 143 -36.32 -3.98 5.44
C GLU A 143 -35.84 -4.43 4.04
N VAL A 144 -35.69 -5.73 3.83
CA VAL A 144 -35.16 -6.35 2.60
C VAL A 144 -36.00 -7.57 2.20
N PRO A 145 -35.97 -8.07 0.95
CA PRO A 145 -35.17 -7.61 -0.18
C PRO A 145 -35.67 -6.29 -0.80
N VAL A 146 -34.74 -5.47 -1.27
CA VAL A 146 -35.04 -4.29 -2.10
C VAL A 146 -34.08 -4.27 -3.29
N THR A 147 -34.61 -4.16 -4.50
CA THR A 147 -33.80 -4.02 -5.72
C THR A 147 -33.86 -2.58 -6.22
N ILE A 148 -32.69 -1.99 -6.46
CA ILE A 148 -32.55 -0.61 -6.93
C ILE A 148 -31.71 -0.60 -8.21
N LEU A 149 -32.26 -0.05 -9.28
CA LEU A 149 -31.48 0.37 -10.44
C LEU A 149 -30.99 1.79 -10.17
N GLU A 150 -29.69 2.00 -10.11
CA GLU A 150 -29.10 3.33 -9.89
C GLU A 150 -28.11 3.71 -10.97
N GLU A 151 -27.93 5.01 -11.17
CA GLU A 151 -26.90 5.59 -12.01
C GLU A 151 -26.16 6.68 -11.23
N SER A 152 -24.84 6.50 -11.06
CA SER A 152 -24.01 7.41 -10.25
C SER A 152 -24.57 7.66 -8.83
N GLU A 153 -25.01 6.58 -8.16
CA GLU A 153 -25.63 6.58 -6.81
C GLU A 153 -27.02 7.23 -6.70
N VAL A 154 -27.62 7.64 -7.82
CA VAL A 154 -29.00 8.14 -7.87
C VAL A 154 -29.93 7.00 -8.27
N ALA A 155 -30.92 6.70 -7.42
CA ALA A 155 -31.93 5.69 -7.71
C ALA A 155 -32.79 6.12 -8.91
N LEU A 156 -32.80 5.29 -9.96
CA LEU A 156 -33.67 5.43 -11.12
C LEU A 156 -34.99 4.67 -10.92
N LEU A 157 -34.90 3.48 -10.32
CA LEU A 157 -36.03 2.64 -9.93
C LEU A 157 -35.76 1.92 -8.62
N THR A 158 -36.81 1.72 -7.83
CA THR A 158 -36.78 0.96 -6.58
C THR A 158 -37.93 -0.03 -6.56
N ALA A 159 -37.67 -1.29 -6.26
CA ALA A 159 -38.67 -2.33 -6.06
C ALA A 159 -38.47 -2.98 -4.69
N LYS A 160 -39.48 -2.88 -3.81
CA LYS A 160 -39.44 -3.43 -2.44
C LYS A 160 -40.07 -4.82 -2.40
N GLY A 161 -39.54 -5.71 -1.56
CA GLY A 161 -39.95 -7.12 -1.56
C GLY A 161 -39.61 -7.83 -2.87
N ASN A 162 -38.53 -7.40 -3.54
CA ASN A 162 -38.12 -7.89 -4.84
C ASN A 162 -36.59 -8.04 -4.88
N SER A 163 -36.10 -9.18 -5.37
CA SER A 163 -34.67 -9.49 -5.55
C SER A 163 -34.27 -9.69 -7.02
N SER A 164 -35.16 -9.38 -7.97
CA SER A 164 -34.94 -9.58 -9.40
C SER A 164 -34.36 -8.33 -10.06
N ALA A 165 -33.11 -8.42 -10.53
CA ALA A 165 -32.51 -7.37 -11.34
C ALA A 165 -33.23 -7.19 -12.69
N GLN A 166 -33.73 -8.27 -13.28
CA GLN A 166 -34.48 -8.23 -14.53
C GLN A 166 -35.76 -7.38 -14.40
N TYR A 167 -36.46 -7.51 -13.27
CA TYR A 167 -37.70 -6.76 -13.03
C TYR A 167 -37.50 -5.24 -13.12
N VAL A 168 -36.48 -4.69 -12.45
CA VAL A 168 -36.21 -3.24 -12.47
C VAL A 168 -35.63 -2.78 -13.82
N THR A 169 -34.87 -3.62 -14.50
CA THR A 169 -34.30 -3.27 -15.81
C THR A 169 -35.37 -3.26 -16.90
N ASP A 170 -36.31 -4.21 -16.89
CA ASP A 170 -37.47 -4.24 -17.79
C ASP A 170 -38.40 -3.05 -17.56
N ALA A 171 -38.71 -2.74 -16.30
CA ALA A 171 -39.52 -1.57 -15.95
C ALA A 171 -38.87 -0.27 -16.44
N TYR A 172 -37.54 -0.16 -16.33
CA TYR A 172 -36.80 1.00 -16.83
C TYR A 172 -36.89 1.13 -18.36
N ALA A 173 -36.71 0.00 -19.06
CA ALA A 173 -36.82 -0.08 -20.53
C ALA A 173 -38.22 0.29 -21.03
N GLN A 174 -39.26 -0.01 -20.25
CA GLN A 174 -40.65 0.39 -20.50
C GLN A 174 -40.94 1.86 -20.14
N GLY A 175 -39.95 2.63 -19.71
CA GLY A 175 -40.09 4.05 -19.40
C GLY A 175 -40.52 4.37 -17.97
N GLN A 176 -40.64 3.39 -17.08
CA GLN A 176 -40.99 3.62 -15.68
C GLN A 176 -39.81 4.22 -14.91
N ARG A 177 -40.09 5.05 -13.90
CA ARG A 177 -39.11 5.71 -13.04
C ARG A 177 -39.67 5.81 -11.62
N GLY A 178 -38.79 5.85 -10.62
CA GLY A 178 -39.17 6.01 -9.20
C GLY A 178 -39.49 4.70 -8.46
N ASP A 179 -40.36 4.79 -7.46
CA ASP A 179 -40.73 3.65 -6.61
C ASP A 179 -41.82 2.79 -7.28
N LEU A 180 -41.52 1.52 -7.53
CA LEU A 180 -42.44 0.51 -8.09
C LEU A 180 -43.36 -0.10 -7.03
N GLY A 181 -43.19 0.28 -5.77
CA GLY A 181 -43.97 -0.22 -4.64
C GLY A 181 -43.41 -1.53 -4.08
N VAL A 182 -44.25 -2.21 -3.31
CA VAL A 182 -43.94 -3.48 -2.65
C VAL A 182 -44.54 -4.62 -3.46
N THR A 183 -43.69 -5.50 -3.99
CA THR A 183 -44.10 -6.60 -4.88
C THR A 183 -43.97 -7.98 -4.24
N GLY A 184 -43.58 -8.05 -2.97
CA GLY A 184 -43.36 -9.31 -2.26
C GLY A 184 -43.10 -9.12 -0.76
N PRO A 185 -42.84 -10.22 -0.03
CA PRO A 185 -42.57 -10.16 1.41
C PRO A 185 -41.25 -9.43 1.70
N MET A 186 -41.18 -8.83 2.89
CA MET A 186 -39.98 -8.19 3.40
C MET A 186 -39.68 -8.69 4.81
N VAL A 187 -38.40 -8.64 5.16
CA VAL A 187 -37.87 -9.06 6.46
C VAL A 187 -36.95 -7.97 7.02
N ASN A 188 -36.87 -7.93 8.35
CA ASN A 188 -35.95 -7.04 9.05
C ASN A 188 -34.49 -7.41 8.79
N ILE A 189 -33.62 -6.40 8.76
CA ILE A 189 -32.17 -6.56 8.59
C ILE A 189 -31.57 -7.15 9.87
N ALA A 190 -30.78 -8.22 9.75
CA ALA A 190 -30.14 -8.90 10.88
C ALA A 190 -28.77 -8.31 11.24
N GLU A 191 -28.10 -7.66 10.29
CA GLU A 191 -26.78 -7.09 10.50
C GLU A 191 -26.82 -5.78 11.28
N ARG A 192 -25.83 -5.60 12.15
CA ARG A 192 -25.52 -4.27 12.68
C ARG A 192 -24.85 -3.41 11.62
N ASP A 193 -25.00 -2.10 11.80
CA ASP A 193 -24.29 -1.12 11.00
C ASP A 193 -22.78 -1.25 11.23
N LEU A 194 -22.02 -1.62 10.19
CA LEU A 194 -20.58 -1.80 10.34
C LEU A 194 -19.87 -0.49 10.74
N VAL A 195 -20.41 0.68 10.36
CA VAL A 195 -19.84 1.97 10.77
C VAL A 195 -19.94 2.15 12.28
N GLU A 196 -21.07 1.76 12.87
CA GLU A 196 -21.29 1.84 14.33
C GLU A 196 -20.41 0.82 15.07
N VAL A 197 -20.29 -0.41 14.55
CA VAL A 197 -19.39 -1.43 15.11
C VAL A 197 -17.93 -0.96 15.07
N MET A 198 -17.49 -0.36 13.97
CA MET A 198 -16.15 0.19 13.83
C MET A 198 -15.91 1.35 14.80
N GLN A 199 -16.88 2.26 14.96
CA GLN A 199 -16.84 3.34 15.94
C GLN A 199 -16.67 2.80 17.36
N GLU A 200 -17.51 1.85 17.75
CA GLU A 200 -17.48 1.26 19.08
C GLU A 200 -16.12 0.58 19.37
N ARG A 201 -15.57 -0.15 18.38
CA ARG A 201 -14.24 -0.76 18.48
C ARG A 201 -13.14 0.29 18.57
N ALA A 202 -13.20 1.35 17.76
CA ALA A 202 -12.23 2.44 17.78
C ALA A 202 -12.21 3.15 19.15
N HIS A 203 -13.36 3.39 19.76
CA HIS A 203 -13.45 3.98 21.10
C HIS A 203 -12.86 3.10 22.21
N LYS A 204 -12.85 1.78 22.02
CA LYS A 204 -12.27 0.81 22.96
C LYS A 204 -10.76 0.60 22.77
N LEU A 205 -10.18 1.09 21.68
CA LEU A 205 -8.77 0.92 21.36
C LEU A 205 -7.95 2.08 21.94
N ASP A 206 -6.99 1.74 22.78
CA ASP A 206 -5.96 2.67 23.23
C ASP A 206 -4.86 2.78 22.15
N PHE A 207 -5.09 3.70 21.21
CA PHE A 207 -4.17 3.94 20.09
C PHE A 207 -2.77 4.34 20.55
N GLU A 208 -2.65 5.11 21.62
CA GLU A 208 -1.36 5.54 22.15
C GLU A 208 -0.57 4.35 22.71
N LYS A 209 -1.25 3.45 23.44
CA LYS A 209 -0.62 2.22 23.94
C LYS A 209 -0.20 1.29 22.80
N LEU A 210 -1.02 1.15 21.75
CA LEU A 210 -0.67 0.34 20.57
C LEU A 210 0.52 0.93 19.81
N LYS A 211 0.53 2.25 19.60
CA LYS A 211 1.64 2.96 18.97
C LYS A 211 2.93 2.81 19.76
N LYS A 212 2.87 2.98 21.08
CA LYS A 212 4.01 2.77 21.97
C LYS A 212 4.53 1.33 21.87
N ALA A 213 3.65 0.34 22.02
CA ALA A 213 4.05 -1.07 21.92
C ALA A 213 4.66 -1.43 20.57
N ALA A 214 4.17 -0.84 19.47
CA ALA A 214 4.75 -1.03 18.14
C ALA A 214 6.14 -0.41 18.02
N LYS A 215 6.35 0.82 18.55
CA LYS A 215 7.67 1.47 18.61
C LYS A 215 8.63 0.65 19.46
N ASP A 216 8.23 0.28 20.68
CA ASP A 216 9.05 -0.51 21.60
C ASP A 216 9.47 -1.84 20.95
N ARG A 217 8.53 -2.54 20.29
CA ARG A 217 8.80 -3.79 19.57
C ARG A 217 9.76 -3.59 18.39
N PHE A 218 9.60 -2.53 17.61
CA PHE A 218 10.49 -2.23 16.48
C PHE A 218 11.93 -2.07 16.98
N TRP A 219 12.15 -1.18 17.95
CA TRP A 219 13.48 -0.90 18.48
C TRP A 219 14.10 -2.08 19.24
N ALA A 220 13.30 -2.87 19.95
CA ALA A 220 13.77 -4.09 20.62
C ALA A 220 14.24 -5.18 19.63
N ASN A 221 13.72 -5.19 18.40
CA ASN A 221 14.07 -6.18 17.37
C ASN A 221 14.91 -5.59 16.24
N GLN A 222 15.32 -4.32 16.34
CA GLN A 222 16.07 -3.66 15.30
C GLN A 222 17.45 -4.32 15.18
N LYS A 223 17.76 -4.79 13.97
CA LYS A 223 19.09 -5.31 13.66
C LYS A 223 19.96 -4.16 13.16
N TYR A 224 21.14 -4.04 13.76
CA TYR A 224 22.17 -3.12 13.33
C TYR A 224 23.25 -3.86 12.56
N PHE A 225 24.02 -3.10 11.80
CA PHE A 225 25.14 -3.60 11.02
C PHE A 225 26.42 -3.05 11.66
N GLU A 226 27.04 -3.87 12.50
CA GLU A 226 28.37 -3.57 13.04
C GLU A 226 29.40 -3.66 11.91
N LEU A 227 29.87 -2.50 11.46
CA LEU A 227 30.85 -2.37 10.38
C LEU A 227 32.19 -1.90 10.95
N ASP A 228 33.28 -2.41 10.37
CA ASP A 228 34.63 -2.00 10.75
C ASP A 228 34.83 -0.50 10.53
N HIS A 229 35.69 0.12 11.35
CA HIS A 229 36.01 1.53 11.18
C HIS A 229 37.11 1.70 10.13
N VAL A 230 37.03 2.80 9.36
CA VAL A 230 38.06 3.13 8.36
C VAL A 230 39.37 3.53 9.04
N LEU A 231 40.41 2.70 8.86
CA LEU A 231 41.77 2.98 9.35
C LEU A 231 42.60 3.82 8.36
N GLU A 232 42.34 3.62 7.07
CA GLU A 232 42.99 4.31 5.95
C GLU A 232 41.93 4.68 4.91
N SER A 233 41.93 5.95 4.51
CA SER A 233 40.95 6.46 3.55
C SER A 233 41.15 5.80 2.18
N ARG A 234 40.07 5.34 1.56
CA ARG A 234 40.09 4.82 0.19
C ARG A 234 38.87 5.23 -0.60
N LYS A 235 39.01 5.20 -1.91
CA LYS A 235 37.95 5.50 -2.87
C LYS A 235 37.84 4.34 -3.84
N ARG A 236 36.62 3.82 -4.02
CA ARG A 236 36.30 2.73 -4.95
C ARG A 236 35.27 3.22 -5.95
N GLU A 237 35.34 2.64 -7.15
CA GLU A 237 34.31 2.81 -8.17
C GLU A 237 33.57 1.49 -8.34
N ILE A 238 32.25 1.55 -8.36
CA ILE A 238 31.39 0.39 -8.61
C ILE A 238 30.67 0.64 -9.94
N ASP A 239 30.78 -0.33 -10.85
CA ASP A 239 30.03 -0.36 -12.09
C ASP A 239 28.70 -1.08 -11.84
N PRO A 240 27.56 -0.37 -11.84
CA PRO A 240 26.26 -0.99 -11.57
C PRO A 240 25.68 -1.69 -12.81
N THR A 241 26.46 -1.92 -13.86
CA THR A 241 26.00 -2.63 -15.06
C THR A 241 25.58 -4.05 -14.70
N VAL A 242 24.30 -4.35 -14.90
CA VAL A 242 23.72 -5.68 -14.73
C VAL A 242 23.53 -6.37 -16.07
N ILE A 243 23.57 -7.70 -16.06
CA ILE A 243 23.23 -8.54 -17.21
C ILE A 243 21.83 -9.11 -16.99
N VAL A 244 20.95 -8.86 -17.94
CA VAL A 244 19.57 -9.35 -17.90
C VAL A 244 19.54 -10.88 -17.95
N GLY A 245 19.05 -11.52 -16.88
CA GLY A 245 19.10 -12.97 -16.70
C GLY A 245 18.12 -13.78 -17.55
N GLN A 246 17.03 -13.13 -18.02
CA GLN A 246 15.97 -13.73 -18.82
C GLN A 246 15.34 -12.68 -19.74
N ASP A 247 14.73 -13.12 -20.84
CA ASP A 247 14.02 -12.21 -21.74
C ASP A 247 12.93 -11.45 -20.96
N ILE A 248 12.90 -10.14 -21.15
CA ILE A 248 11.92 -9.26 -20.54
C ILE A 248 10.87 -9.01 -21.58
N LEU A 249 9.66 -9.46 -21.29
CA LEU A 249 8.55 -9.44 -22.24
C LEU A 249 7.62 -8.26 -21.95
N ASP A 250 7.03 -7.70 -23.00
CA ASP A 250 5.90 -6.80 -22.85
C ASP A 250 4.62 -7.56 -22.45
N THR A 251 3.54 -6.82 -22.20
CA THR A 251 2.22 -7.38 -21.88
C THR A 251 1.61 -8.23 -23.01
N LYS A 252 2.24 -8.28 -24.18
CA LYS A 252 1.85 -9.05 -25.36
C LYS A 252 2.80 -10.22 -25.64
N GLY A 253 3.85 -10.42 -24.83
CA GLY A 253 4.84 -11.49 -24.99
C GLY A 253 6.00 -11.18 -25.94
N ASN A 254 6.14 -9.95 -26.43
CA ASN A 254 7.30 -9.56 -27.25
C ASN A 254 8.50 -9.24 -26.36
N VAL A 255 9.70 -9.62 -26.79
CA VAL A 255 10.94 -9.34 -26.06
C VAL A 255 11.27 -7.84 -26.12
N ILE A 256 11.10 -7.13 -25.01
CA ILE A 256 11.53 -5.73 -24.80
C ILE A 256 13.05 -5.67 -24.58
N THR A 257 13.58 -6.63 -23.84
CA THR A 257 15.02 -6.69 -23.55
C THR A 257 15.44 -8.14 -23.52
N ALA A 258 16.34 -8.50 -24.43
CA ALA A 258 16.81 -9.87 -24.52
C ALA A 258 17.66 -10.25 -23.31
N LYS A 259 17.58 -11.51 -22.92
CA LYS A 259 18.53 -12.16 -22.03
C LYS A 259 19.96 -11.89 -22.51
N GLY A 260 20.83 -11.55 -21.58
CA GLY A 260 22.23 -11.22 -21.86
C GLY A 260 22.47 -9.75 -22.16
N THR A 261 21.43 -8.92 -22.29
CA THR A 261 21.61 -7.47 -22.47
C THR A 261 22.29 -6.88 -21.24
N ARG A 262 23.31 -6.05 -21.47
CA ARG A 262 24.01 -5.29 -20.43
C ARG A 262 23.34 -3.93 -20.27
N ILE A 263 22.92 -3.60 -19.05
CA ILE A 263 22.24 -2.33 -18.75
C ILE A 263 22.87 -1.70 -17.53
N ASN A 264 23.25 -0.43 -17.65
CA ASN A 264 23.67 0.39 -16.53
C ASN A 264 22.48 1.26 -16.08
N PRO A 265 21.97 1.09 -14.84
CA PRO A 265 20.85 1.88 -14.34
C PRO A 265 21.09 3.39 -14.35
N LEU A 266 22.35 3.83 -14.22
CA LEU A 266 22.72 5.25 -14.20
C LEU A 266 22.57 5.94 -15.56
N ASP A 267 22.62 5.18 -16.66
CA ASP A 267 22.37 5.71 -18.01
C ASP A 267 20.87 6.00 -18.24
N VAL A 268 20.00 5.37 -17.45
CA VAL A 268 18.55 5.51 -17.55
C VAL A 268 18.04 6.53 -16.54
N ARG A 269 18.49 6.43 -15.29
CA ARG A 269 18.10 7.34 -14.23
C ARG A 269 19.34 7.79 -13.45
N PRO A 270 19.69 9.10 -13.49
CA PRO A 270 20.83 9.59 -12.76
C PRO A 270 20.59 9.45 -11.25
N PHE A 271 21.63 9.05 -10.52
CA PHE A 271 21.59 9.00 -9.07
C PHE A 271 21.89 10.38 -8.49
N THR A 272 20.84 11.12 -8.13
CA THR A 272 20.90 12.54 -7.73
C THR A 272 20.93 12.73 -6.21
N GLN A 273 21.61 11.82 -5.50
CA GLN A 273 21.73 11.91 -4.04
C GLN A 273 23.12 11.49 -3.58
N ARG A 274 23.41 11.82 -2.32
CA ARG A 274 24.64 11.48 -1.61
C ARG A 274 24.25 10.73 -0.34
N LEU A 275 24.67 9.47 -0.24
CA LEU A 275 24.44 8.68 0.97
C LEU A 275 25.64 8.82 1.89
N VAL A 276 25.41 9.04 3.17
CA VAL A 276 26.45 9.06 4.20
C VAL A 276 26.12 8.00 5.23
N ILE A 277 26.90 6.94 5.26
CA ILE A 277 26.75 5.80 6.15
C ILE A 277 27.76 5.94 7.29
N PHE A 278 27.30 5.91 8.53
CA PHE A 278 28.15 6.11 9.71
C PHE A 278 27.65 5.37 10.94
N ASP A 279 28.55 5.08 11.88
CA ASP A 279 28.21 4.57 13.20
C ASP A 279 27.66 5.70 14.08
N GLY A 280 26.40 5.58 14.51
CA GLY A 280 25.71 6.56 15.35
C GLY A 280 26.20 6.63 16.81
N ARG A 281 27.16 5.78 17.20
CA ARG A 281 27.83 5.77 18.51
C ARG A 281 29.17 6.50 18.46
N ASP A 282 29.79 6.64 17.29
CA ASP A 282 31.10 7.28 17.11
C ASP A 282 30.94 8.80 16.86
N LYS A 283 31.32 9.60 17.86
CA LYS A 283 31.25 11.07 17.80
C LYS A 283 32.00 11.68 16.61
N ALA A 284 33.14 11.10 16.20
CA ALA A 284 33.92 11.61 15.08
C ALA A 284 33.17 11.38 13.75
N GLN A 285 32.50 10.23 13.61
CA GLN A 285 31.70 9.93 12.43
C GLN A 285 30.41 10.75 12.36
N ILE A 286 29.74 10.97 13.49
CA ILE A 286 28.58 11.88 13.58
C ILE A 286 28.98 13.29 13.11
N GLN A 287 30.16 13.77 13.52
CA GLN A 287 30.66 15.08 13.11
C GLN A 287 30.96 15.14 11.61
N LEU A 288 31.53 14.07 11.03
CA LEU A 288 31.72 13.96 9.58
C LEU A 288 30.38 13.94 8.84
N ALA A 289 29.39 13.17 9.31
CA ALA A 289 28.06 13.12 8.71
C ALA A 289 27.39 14.50 8.70
N LYS A 290 27.49 15.26 9.79
CA LYS A 290 27.01 16.64 9.88
C LYS A 290 27.74 17.58 8.91
N GLN A 291 29.05 17.43 8.75
CA GLN A 291 29.84 18.22 7.80
C GLN A 291 29.43 17.92 6.36
N GLU A 292 29.29 16.65 5.99
CA GLU A 292 28.83 16.21 4.67
C GLU A 292 27.42 16.75 4.37
N PHE A 293 26.50 16.65 5.33
CA PHE A 293 25.17 17.22 5.20
C PHE A 293 25.21 18.73 4.96
N ASN A 294 25.91 19.49 5.81
CA ASN A 294 25.99 20.95 5.68
C ASN A 294 26.65 21.39 4.37
N LYS A 295 27.64 20.63 3.90
CA LYS A 295 28.39 20.95 2.69
C LYS A 295 27.58 20.71 1.42
N TYR A 296 26.82 19.63 1.34
CA TYR A 296 26.20 19.18 0.08
C TYR A 296 24.68 19.31 0.01
N SER A 297 23.97 19.46 1.14
CA SER A 297 22.50 19.52 1.19
C SER A 297 21.86 20.64 0.35
N LYS A 298 22.60 21.70 0.03
CA LYS A 298 22.13 22.80 -0.84
C LYS A 298 22.15 22.44 -2.33
N THR A 299 22.96 21.46 -2.72
CA THR A 299 23.23 21.11 -4.12
C THR A 299 22.69 19.74 -4.51
N THR A 300 22.61 18.82 -3.56
CA THR A 300 22.12 17.46 -3.78
C THR A 300 21.43 16.95 -2.52
N ARG A 301 20.53 15.99 -2.67
CA ARG A 301 19.90 15.34 -1.52
C ARG A 301 20.97 14.57 -0.75
N VAL A 302 21.14 14.86 0.54
CA VAL A 302 22.03 14.10 1.42
C VAL A 302 21.20 13.22 2.34
N THR A 303 21.42 11.92 2.26
CA THR A 303 20.73 10.90 3.06
C THR A 303 21.69 10.36 4.10
N LEU A 304 21.36 10.53 5.38
CA LEU A 304 22.18 10.11 6.51
C LEU A 304 21.71 8.76 7.04
N ILE A 305 22.58 7.76 7.03
CA ILE A 305 22.24 6.35 7.28
C ILE A 305 23.09 5.83 8.44
N LEU A 306 22.44 5.32 9.49
CA LEU A 306 23.06 4.76 10.67
C LEU A 306 23.35 3.28 10.45
N SER A 307 24.61 2.87 10.58
CA SER A 307 24.98 1.46 10.66
C SER A 307 24.64 0.86 12.02
N ASP A 308 24.81 1.67 13.08
CA ASP A 308 24.61 1.29 14.46
C ASP A 308 24.13 2.49 15.31
N LEU A 309 23.53 2.19 16.46
CA LEU A 309 22.99 3.15 17.43
C LEU A 309 22.98 2.54 18.84
N ASP A 310 23.14 3.37 19.87
CA ASP A 310 23.00 2.93 21.27
C ASP A 310 21.59 2.35 21.53
N THR A 311 21.57 1.12 22.05
CA THR A 311 20.39 0.25 22.14
C THR A 311 19.64 0.34 23.47
N ILE A 312 20.17 1.06 24.47
CA ILE A 312 19.52 1.18 25.80
C ILE A 312 18.13 1.84 25.67
N ASP A 313 18.00 2.81 24.77
CA ASP A 313 16.72 3.37 24.31
C ASP A 313 16.85 3.80 22.84
N GLY A 314 16.62 2.85 21.92
CA GLY A 314 16.83 3.08 20.49
C GLY A 314 16.03 4.27 19.94
N TRP A 315 14.79 4.49 20.42
CA TRP A 315 13.97 5.61 19.97
C TRP A 315 14.51 6.95 20.47
N GLU A 316 14.76 7.08 21.77
CA GLU A 316 15.27 8.33 22.33
C GLU A 316 16.67 8.67 21.79
N SER A 317 17.54 7.67 21.67
CA SER A 317 18.88 7.82 21.08
C SER A 317 18.79 8.32 19.63
N PHE A 318 17.90 7.74 18.83
CA PHE A 318 17.67 8.15 17.45
C PHE A 318 17.15 9.59 17.37
N GLN A 319 16.13 9.94 18.16
CA GLN A 319 15.57 11.30 18.18
C GLN A 319 16.60 12.34 18.63
N ARG A 320 17.41 12.02 19.65
CA ARG A 320 18.46 12.88 20.15
C ARG A 320 19.53 13.12 19.09
N LEU A 321 19.95 12.07 18.39
CA LEU A 321 20.93 12.16 17.31
C LEU A 321 20.39 12.96 16.12
N GLN A 322 19.15 12.69 15.70
CA GLN A 322 18.47 13.42 14.62
C GLN A 322 18.38 14.91 14.94
N LYS A 323 18.00 15.26 16.17
CA LYS A 323 17.94 16.66 16.65
C LYS A 323 19.33 17.32 16.69
N ASN A 324 20.36 16.61 17.11
CA ASN A 324 21.73 17.12 17.16
C ASN A 324 22.27 17.43 15.74
N ILE A 325 22.07 16.51 14.81
CA ILE A 325 22.50 16.67 13.43
C ILE A 325 21.66 17.73 12.73
N GLY A 326 20.36 17.81 13.03
CA GLY A 326 19.41 18.73 12.39
C GLY A 326 18.96 18.26 11.00
N ALA A 327 19.02 16.96 10.74
CA ALA A 327 18.66 16.33 9.46
C ALA A 327 17.98 14.98 9.71
N PRO A 328 17.07 14.53 8.83
CA PRO A 328 16.47 13.20 8.90
C PRO A 328 17.53 12.10 8.91
N LEU A 329 17.29 11.06 9.72
CA LEU A 329 18.15 9.87 9.79
C LEU A 329 17.42 8.64 9.25
N TYR A 330 18.21 7.70 8.75
CA TYR A 330 17.76 6.42 8.24
C TYR A 330 18.57 5.30 8.86
N LEU A 331 18.04 4.08 8.86
CA LEU A 331 18.78 2.91 9.32
C LEU A 331 19.36 2.18 8.10
N LEU A 332 20.58 1.66 8.24
CA LEU A 332 21.22 0.89 7.20
C LEU A 332 20.42 -0.39 6.93
N THR A 333 20.27 -0.73 5.65
CA THR A 333 19.62 -1.96 5.20
C THR A 333 20.61 -2.85 4.47
N GLN A 334 20.27 -4.14 4.33
CA GLN A 334 21.09 -5.11 3.62
C GLN A 334 21.27 -4.72 2.14
N GLU A 335 20.25 -4.13 1.52
CA GLU A 335 20.27 -3.71 0.12
C GLU A 335 21.28 -2.59 -0.11
N VAL A 336 21.33 -1.58 0.78
CA VAL A 336 22.33 -0.50 0.69
C VAL A 336 23.73 -1.06 0.87
N LEU A 337 23.93 -1.93 1.86
CA LEU A 337 25.22 -2.55 2.15
C LEU A 337 25.72 -3.38 0.94
N THR A 338 24.85 -4.19 0.35
CA THR A 338 25.21 -5.07 -0.77
C THR A 338 25.38 -4.31 -2.09
N THR A 339 24.47 -3.39 -2.41
CA THR A 339 24.50 -2.63 -3.68
C THR A 339 25.73 -1.76 -3.80
N PHE A 340 26.14 -1.13 -2.71
CA PHE A 340 27.31 -0.25 -2.68
C PHE A 340 28.54 -0.92 -2.07
N GLU A 341 28.48 -2.24 -1.84
CA GLU A 341 29.57 -3.04 -1.29
C GLU A 341 30.23 -2.35 -0.09
N ILE A 342 29.44 -1.84 0.86
CA ILE A 342 29.95 -1.07 1.99
C ILE A 342 30.68 -2.01 2.95
N GLU A 343 31.98 -1.80 3.10
CA GLU A 343 32.82 -2.64 3.98
C GLU A 343 33.08 -1.97 5.33
N LYS A 344 33.25 -0.64 5.35
CA LYS A 344 33.65 0.11 6.55
C LYS A 344 32.92 1.43 6.69
N VAL A 345 32.88 1.95 7.91
CA VAL A 345 32.29 3.26 8.24
C VAL A 345 33.33 4.23 8.82
N PRO A 346 33.23 5.54 8.53
CA PRO A 346 32.18 6.15 7.73
C PRO A 346 32.43 6.04 6.22
N SER A 347 31.34 5.85 5.48
CA SER A 347 31.30 5.70 4.03
C SER A 347 30.43 6.78 3.40
N THR A 348 30.83 7.30 2.24
CA THR A 348 30.00 8.21 1.45
C THR A 348 29.84 7.69 0.04
N VAL A 349 28.60 7.62 -0.44
CA VAL A 349 28.24 7.13 -1.77
C VAL A 349 27.63 8.24 -2.60
N TYR A 350 28.10 8.39 -3.83
CA TYR A 350 27.53 9.31 -4.82
C TYR A 350 27.81 8.76 -6.22
N SER A 351 27.15 9.30 -7.26
CA SER A 351 27.46 8.93 -8.64
C SER A 351 28.44 9.90 -9.28
N SER A 352 29.26 9.37 -10.19
CA SER A 352 30.08 10.15 -11.12
C SER A 352 30.01 9.46 -12.48
N HIS A 353 29.48 10.16 -13.47
CA HIS A 353 29.17 9.58 -14.79
C HIS A 353 28.27 8.34 -14.63
N ASN A 354 28.70 7.18 -15.15
CA ASN A 354 27.97 5.92 -15.13
C ASN A 354 28.45 4.96 -14.02
N LYS A 355 29.11 5.47 -12.97
CA LYS A 355 29.59 4.66 -11.84
C LYS A 355 29.15 5.24 -10.51
N PHE A 356 29.03 4.35 -9.53
CA PHE A 356 28.99 4.77 -8.13
C PHE A 356 30.40 4.94 -7.60
N ILE A 357 30.56 5.94 -6.76
CA ILE A 357 31.78 6.26 -6.06
C ILE A 357 31.52 6.02 -4.58
N VAL A 358 32.28 5.09 -4.01
CA VAL A 358 32.25 4.79 -2.59
C VAL A 358 33.53 5.31 -1.97
N GLN A 359 33.40 6.30 -1.09
CA GLN A 359 34.52 6.91 -0.38
C GLN A 359 34.44 6.55 1.09
N GLU A 360 35.38 5.73 1.53
CA GLU A 360 35.59 5.34 2.91
C GLU A 360 36.65 6.26 3.50
N SER A 361 36.27 7.07 4.50
CA SER A 361 37.12 8.15 4.98
C SER A 361 37.55 7.90 6.42
N LYS A 362 38.86 7.91 6.68
CA LYS A 362 39.40 7.92 8.03
C LYS A 362 38.94 9.20 8.73
N VAL A 363 38.36 9.06 9.91
CA VAL A 363 38.04 10.18 10.80
C VAL A 363 39.09 10.27 11.91
N GLU A 364 39.54 11.49 12.18
CA GLU A 364 40.36 11.74 13.37
C GLU A 364 39.47 11.66 14.59
N ARG A 365 39.78 10.72 15.50
CA ARG A 365 39.10 10.67 16.79
C ARG A 365 39.59 11.87 17.60
N PRO A 366 38.69 12.72 18.12
CA PRO A 366 39.12 13.75 19.06
C PRO A 366 39.80 13.06 20.24
N THR A 367 41.02 13.50 20.57
CA THR A 367 41.68 13.14 21.83
C THR A 367 40.75 13.49 22.98
N GLU A 368 40.53 12.52 23.88
CA GLU A 368 39.69 12.66 25.08
C GLU A 368 40.05 13.86 25.95
#